data_AF-A0A2U1FEZ4-F1
#
_entry.id   AF-A0A2U1FEZ4-F1
#
_cell.length_a   1.000
_cell.length_b   1.000
_cell.length_c   1.000
_cell.angle_alpha   90.00
_cell.angle_beta   90.00
_cell.angle_gamma   90.00
#
_symmetry.space_group_name_H-M   'P 1'
#
loop_
_entity.id
_entity.type
_entity.pdbx_description
1 polymer ?
#
loop_
_entity_poly.entity_id
_entity_poly.type
_entity_poly.pdbx_seq_one_letter_code
_entity_poly.pdbx_strand_id
1 'polypeptide(L)'
;AARAGFVSSMAGSEVGEAVSELHDLRRTFTERALMAGTDLVVRPLMREGATPEQVAAMTLGDAPPSGDLRRLRARRRELGIPDGDDAPLVVDPTGATVGVDALPLHLRKARSYQVGVDANTSICRGQLAARYGV
;
A
#
# COMPACT_ATOMS: atom_id res chain seq x y z
N ALA A 1 10.80 -8.92 -15.72
CA ALA A 1 12.05 -9.54 -15.21
C ALA A 1 11.84 -10.21 -13.86
N ALA A 2 11.55 -9.48 -12.77
CA ALA A 2 11.44 -10.05 -11.41
C ALA A 2 10.39 -11.19 -11.25
N ARG A 3 9.23 -11.09 -11.93
CA ARG A 3 8.16 -12.10 -11.89
C ARG A 3 8.59 -13.47 -12.45
N ALA A 4 9.41 -13.50 -13.49
CA ALA A 4 9.83 -14.73 -14.15
C ALA A 4 10.91 -15.47 -13.34
N GLY A 5 11.84 -14.72 -12.72
CA GLY A 5 12.93 -15.29 -11.94
C GLY A 5 12.46 -16.03 -10.68
N PHE A 6 11.44 -15.50 -9.99
CA PHE A 6 10.91 -16.11 -8.77
C PHE A 6 10.08 -17.38 -9.02
N VAL A 7 9.28 -17.41 -10.09
CA VAL A 7 8.53 -18.63 -10.49
C VAL A 7 9.48 -19.75 -10.90
N SER A 8 10.59 -19.41 -11.58
CA SER A 8 11.60 -20.39 -11.98
C SER A 8 12.35 -21.01 -10.79
N SER A 9 12.47 -20.34 -9.63
CA SER A 9 13.17 -20.88 -8.47
C SER A 9 12.35 -21.88 -7.65
N MET A 10 11.05 -22.02 -7.93
CA MET A 10 10.12 -22.89 -7.20
C MET A 10 9.66 -24.11 -8.02
N ALA A 11 10.33 -24.39 -9.15
CA ALA A 11 10.05 -25.54 -10.00
C ALA A 11 10.40 -26.86 -9.28
N GLY A 12 9.45 -27.39 -8.52
CA GLY A 12 9.62 -28.62 -7.72
C GLY A 12 8.50 -28.92 -6.73
N SER A 13 7.63 -27.95 -6.40
CA SER A 13 6.38 -28.18 -5.65
C SER A 13 5.19 -28.08 -6.61
N GLU A 14 4.10 -28.81 -6.34
CA GLU A 14 2.93 -28.93 -7.22
C GLU A 14 2.46 -27.57 -7.77
N VAL A 15 2.70 -27.37 -9.08
CA VAL A 15 2.86 -26.03 -9.70
C VAL A 15 1.58 -25.17 -9.65
N GLY A 16 0.40 -25.77 -9.49
CA GLY A 16 -0.87 -25.05 -9.41
C GLY A 16 -1.14 -24.40 -8.05
N GLU A 17 -0.94 -25.14 -6.97
CA GLU A 17 -1.20 -24.68 -5.60
C GLU A 17 -0.19 -23.60 -5.19
N ALA A 18 1.10 -23.82 -5.50
CA ALA A 18 2.16 -22.84 -5.26
C ALA A 18 1.93 -21.51 -6.01
N VAL A 19 1.35 -21.54 -7.21
CA VAL A 19 1.07 -20.30 -7.98
C VAL A 19 -0.12 -19.53 -7.40
N SER A 20 -1.18 -20.23 -6.97
CA SER A 20 -2.34 -19.60 -6.31
C SER A 20 -1.94 -18.94 -4.99
N GLU A 21 -1.16 -19.64 -4.16
CA GLU A 21 -0.63 -19.11 -2.90
C GLU A 21 0.18 -17.83 -3.11
N LEU A 22 0.96 -17.75 -4.20
CA LEU A 22 1.71 -16.53 -4.54
C LEU A 22 0.83 -15.38 -5.01
N HIS A 23 -0.26 -15.68 -5.71
CA HIS A 23 -1.24 -14.66 -6.08
C HIS A 23 -1.93 -14.07 -4.84
N ASP A 24 -2.35 -14.91 -3.90
CA ASP A 24 -2.96 -14.48 -2.64
C ASP A 24 -1.99 -13.74 -1.73
N LEU A 25 -0.75 -14.21 -1.66
CA LEU A 25 0.32 -13.54 -0.92
C LEU A 25 0.58 -12.15 -1.51
N ARG A 26 0.74 -12.06 -2.83
CA ARG A 26 0.93 -10.78 -3.52
C ARG A 26 -0.23 -9.84 -3.27
N ARG A 27 -1.47 -10.32 -3.39
CA ARG A 27 -2.66 -9.51 -3.09
C ARG A 27 -2.58 -8.95 -1.67
N THR A 28 -2.29 -9.78 -0.68
CA THR A 28 -2.14 -9.36 0.73
C THR A 28 -1.05 -8.29 0.89
N PHE A 29 0.10 -8.43 0.24
CA PHE A 29 1.16 -7.41 0.28
C PHE A 29 0.72 -6.11 -0.39
N THR A 30 0.02 -6.18 -1.52
CA THR A 30 -0.48 -5.00 -2.24
C THR A 30 -1.56 -4.28 -1.43
N GLU A 31 -2.44 -5.00 -0.73
CA GLU A 31 -3.42 -4.42 0.21
C GLU A 31 -2.74 -3.72 1.39
N ARG A 32 -1.69 -4.33 1.97
CA ARG A 32 -0.90 -3.68 3.03
C ARG A 32 -0.14 -2.46 2.51
N ALA A 33 0.36 -2.52 1.28
CA ALA A 33 1.04 -1.40 0.64
C ALA A 33 0.07 -0.25 0.30
N LEU A 34 -1.18 -0.56 -0.09
CA LEU A 34 -2.26 0.42 -0.21
C LEU A 34 -2.46 1.12 1.15
N MET A 35 -2.66 0.36 2.23
CA MET A 35 -2.86 0.92 3.57
C MET A 35 -1.68 1.78 4.02
N ALA A 36 -0.44 1.30 3.87
CA ALA A 36 0.75 2.07 4.21
C ALA A 36 0.88 3.35 3.37
N GLY A 37 0.57 3.26 2.07
CA GLY A 37 0.55 4.41 1.16
C GLY A 37 -0.49 5.46 1.54
N THR A 38 -1.68 5.03 1.99
CA THR A 38 -2.72 5.93 2.50
C THR A 38 -2.19 6.76 3.68
N ASP A 39 -1.50 6.12 4.63
CA ASP A 39 -0.90 6.84 5.76
C ASP A 39 0.18 7.85 5.30
N LEU A 40 1.05 7.49 4.35
CA LEU A 40 2.07 8.40 3.82
C LEU A 40 1.48 9.65 3.16
N VAL A 41 0.31 9.53 2.51
CA VAL A 41 -0.38 10.67 1.86
C VAL A 41 -1.21 11.48 2.86
N VAL A 42 -1.95 10.82 3.75
CA VAL A 42 -2.90 11.50 4.66
C VAL A 42 -2.20 12.12 5.87
N ARG A 43 -1.15 11.49 6.39
CA ARG A 43 -0.51 11.95 7.63
C ARG A 43 0.09 13.36 7.51
N PRO A 44 0.75 13.76 6.40
CA PRO A 44 1.16 15.16 6.18
C PRO A 44 -0.03 16.14 6.20
N LEU A 45 -1.13 15.81 5.50
CA LEU A 45 -2.33 16.66 5.44
C LEU A 45 -2.90 16.93 6.83
N MET A 46 -3.02 15.89 7.65
CA MET A 46 -3.51 16.05 9.03
C MET A 46 -2.55 16.85 9.91
N ARG A 47 -1.23 16.75 9.68
CA ARG A 47 -0.24 17.58 10.39
C ARG A 47 -0.30 19.05 9.98
N GLU A 48 -0.69 19.31 8.74
CA GLU A 48 -0.91 20.66 8.19
C GLU A 48 -2.28 21.24 8.58
N GLY A 49 -3.10 20.47 9.31
CA GLY A 49 -4.34 20.95 9.93
C GLY A 49 -5.63 20.41 9.31
N ALA A 50 -5.55 19.51 8.32
CA ALA A 50 -6.75 18.89 7.77
C ALA A 50 -7.49 18.07 8.85
N THR A 51 -8.80 18.31 9.00
CA THR A 51 -9.63 17.57 9.94
C THR A 51 -10.00 16.18 9.40
N PRO A 52 -10.39 15.22 10.25
CA PRO A 52 -10.89 13.91 9.79
C PRO A 52 -12.05 14.03 8.79
N GLU A 53 -12.97 14.96 9.00
CA GLU A 53 -14.12 15.22 8.12
C GLU A 53 -13.64 15.67 6.73
N GLN A 54 -12.66 16.58 6.68
CA GLN A 54 -12.08 17.05 5.43
C GLN A 54 -11.37 15.90 4.70
N VAL A 55 -10.55 15.12 5.40
CA VAL A 55 -9.85 13.97 4.81
C VAL A 55 -10.82 12.90 4.30
N ALA A 56 -11.91 12.64 5.01
CA ALA A 56 -12.95 11.69 4.57
C ALA A 56 -13.66 12.14 3.30
N ALA A 57 -13.79 13.46 3.08
CA ALA A 57 -14.42 14.05 1.91
C ALA A 57 -13.46 14.29 0.73
N MET A 58 -12.15 14.26 0.95
CA MET A 58 -11.15 14.47 -0.09
C MET A 58 -11.13 13.35 -1.13
N THR A 59 -10.77 13.72 -2.33
CA THR A 59 -10.45 12.84 -3.45
C THR A 59 -8.93 12.71 -3.63
N LEU A 60 -8.50 11.79 -4.48
CA LEU A 60 -7.10 11.67 -4.86
C LEU A 60 -6.59 12.89 -5.64
N GLY A 61 -7.47 13.66 -6.28
CA GLY A 61 -7.14 14.89 -6.98
C GLY A 61 -6.89 16.07 -6.04
N ASP A 62 -7.49 16.06 -4.85
CA ASP A 62 -7.29 17.10 -3.83
C ASP A 62 -5.94 16.99 -3.11
N ALA A 63 -5.35 15.79 -3.09
CA ALA A 63 -4.05 15.57 -2.45
C ALA A 63 -2.90 16.20 -3.25
N PRO A 64 -1.96 16.91 -2.61
CA PRO A 64 -0.81 17.49 -3.28
C PRO A 64 -0.01 16.45 -4.08
N PRO A 65 0.43 16.76 -5.31
CA PRO A 65 1.23 15.86 -6.11
C PRO A 65 2.51 15.42 -5.40
N SER A 66 2.66 14.12 -5.16
CA SER A 66 3.82 13.56 -4.46
C SER A 66 4.22 12.19 -5.01
N GLY A 67 5.42 11.73 -4.65
CA GLY A 67 5.87 10.38 -4.96
C GLY A 67 4.96 9.31 -4.32
N ASP A 68 4.48 9.58 -3.11
CA ASP A 68 3.61 8.66 -2.37
C ASP A 68 2.21 8.59 -2.97
N LEU A 69 1.64 9.73 -3.41
CA LEU A 69 0.36 9.74 -4.13
C LEU A 69 0.43 8.93 -5.44
N ARG A 70 1.53 9.05 -6.20
CA ARG A 70 1.73 8.22 -7.40
C ARG A 70 1.81 6.73 -7.08
N ARG A 71 2.52 6.36 -6.02
CA ARG A 71 2.63 4.95 -5.58
C ARG A 71 1.29 4.43 -5.07
N LEU A 72 0.52 5.23 -4.35
CA LEU A 72 -0.81 4.91 -3.85
C LEU A 72 -1.76 4.56 -5.02
N ARG A 73 -1.79 5.41 -6.06
CA ARG A 73 -2.56 5.17 -7.29
C ARG A 73 -2.14 3.88 -7.99
N ALA A 74 -0.84 3.62 -8.09
CA ALA A 74 -0.34 2.38 -8.67
C ALA A 74 -0.81 1.13 -7.90
N ARG A 75 -0.88 1.16 -6.57
CA ARG A 75 -1.40 0.04 -5.76
C ARG A 75 -2.90 -0.14 -5.91
N ARG A 76 -3.66 0.95 -5.98
CA ARG A 76 -5.10 0.89 -6.27
C ARG A 76 -5.36 0.24 -7.63
N ARG A 77 -4.64 0.66 -8.68
CA ARG A 77 -4.72 0.06 -10.01
C ARG A 77 -4.41 -1.44 -10.01
N GLU A 78 -3.40 -1.85 -9.25
CA GLU A 78 -3.04 -3.27 -9.12
C GLU A 78 -4.15 -4.10 -8.44
N LEU A 79 -4.92 -3.48 -7.54
CA LEU A 79 -6.06 -4.10 -6.85
C LEU A 79 -7.39 -3.94 -7.59
N GLY A 80 -7.42 -3.23 -8.72
CA GLY A 80 -8.67 -2.89 -9.43
C GLY A 80 -9.53 -1.83 -8.71
N ILE A 81 -8.95 -1.07 -7.80
CA ILE A 81 -9.60 0.02 -7.07
C ILE A 81 -9.47 1.32 -7.88
N PRO A 82 -10.50 2.19 -7.94
CA PRO A 82 -10.42 3.49 -8.61
C PRO A 82 -9.22 4.34 -8.16
N ASP A 83 -8.39 4.73 -9.13
CA ASP A 83 -7.14 5.49 -8.94
C ASP A 83 -7.12 6.86 -9.66
N GLY A 84 -8.27 7.31 -10.18
CA GLY A 84 -8.48 8.60 -10.84
C GLY A 84 -8.63 9.77 -9.87
N ASP A 85 -8.68 11.00 -10.40
CA ASP A 85 -8.70 12.22 -9.58
C ASP A 85 -9.98 12.35 -8.76
N ASP A 86 -11.13 11.95 -9.31
CA ASP A 86 -12.42 11.98 -8.61
C ASP A 86 -12.59 10.83 -7.59
N ALA A 87 -11.63 9.91 -7.50
CA ALA A 87 -11.72 8.77 -6.60
C ALA A 87 -11.47 9.21 -5.14
N PRO A 88 -12.21 8.69 -4.15
CA PRO A 88 -12.04 9.04 -2.74
C PRO A 88 -10.60 8.82 -2.24
N LEU A 89 -10.06 9.75 -1.45
CA LEU A 89 -8.67 9.69 -0.96
C LEU A 89 -8.45 8.51 -0.01
N VAL A 90 -9.44 8.17 0.81
CA VAL A 90 -9.36 7.08 1.78
C VAL A 90 -10.38 5.99 1.45
N VAL A 91 -9.86 4.82 1.12
CA VAL A 91 -10.63 3.61 0.87
C VAL A 91 -10.01 2.45 1.63
N ASP A 92 -10.81 1.44 1.94
CA ASP A 92 -10.34 0.18 2.46
C ASP A 92 -9.78 -0.74 1.36
N PRO A 93 -9.18 -1.90 1.71
CA PRO A 93 -8.65 -2.84 0.72
C PRO A 93 -9.67 -3.43 -0.26
N THR A 94 -10.97 -3.32 0.02
CA THR A 94 -12.04 -3.72 -0.91
C THR A 94 -12.39 -2.60 -1.90
N GLY A 95 -11.86 -1.39 -1.68
CA GLY A 95 -12.17 -0.19 -2.45
C GLY A 95 -13.35 0.62 -1.91
N ALA A 96 -13.94 0.19 -0.79
CA ALA A 96 -15.04 0.93 -0.16
C ALA A 96 -14.51 2.20 0.53
N THR A 97 -15.27 3.29 0.41
CA THR A 97 -14.96 4.55 1.09
C THR A 97 -15.01 4.39 2.59
N VAL A 98 -14.02 4.95 3.29
CA VAL A 98 -14.01 4.95 4.74
C VAL A 98 -14.74 6.20 5.25
N GLY A 99 -15.90 6.00 5.87
CA GLY A 99 -16.66 7.09 6.49
C GLY A 99 -15.92 7.72 7.67
N VAL A 100 -16.29 8.95 8.02
CA VAL A 100 -15.63 9.75 9.05
C VAL A 100 -15.51 9.04 10.41
N ASP A 101 -16.55 8.32 10.84
CA ASP A 101 -16.55 7.61 12.12
C ASP A 101 -15.52 6.47 12.18
N ALA A 102 -15.27 5.81 11.06
CA ALA A 102 -14.31 4.70 10.94
C ALA A 102 -12.88 5.19 10.65
N LEU A 103 -12.73 6.44 10.20
CA LEU A 103 -11.48 6.99 9.71
C LEU A 103 -10.34 6.95 10.76
N PRO A 104 -10.54 7.33 12.04
CA PRO A 104 -9.45 7.30 13.02
C PRO A 104 -8.85 5.90 13.23
N LEU A 105 -9.71 4.87 13.30
CA LEU A 105 -9.27 3.49 13.45
C LEU A 105 -8.55 3.00 12.18
N HIS A 106 -9.10 3.34 11.02
CA HIS A 106 -8.51 3.00 9.72
C HIS A 106 -7.10 3.60 9.58
N LEU A 107 -6.92 4.89 9.87
CA LEU A 107 -5.63 5.56 9.78
C LEU A 107 -4.62 5.04 10.80
N ARG A 108 -5.06 4.65 12.00
CA ARG A 108 -4.19 3.96 12.98
C ARG A 108 -3.67 2.63 12.43
N LYS A 109 -4.53 1.84 11.78
CA LYS A 109 -4.14 0.58 11.13
C LYS A 109 -3.20 0.81 9.94
N ALA A 110 -3.49 1.83 9.12
CA ALA A 110 -2.63 2.26 8.01
C ALA A 110 -1.21 2.60 8.49
N ARG A 111 -1.10 3.38 9.56
CA ARG A 111 0.17 3.69 10.23
C ARG A 111 0.92 2.47 10.71
N SER A 112 0.24 1.50 11.32
CA SER A 112 0.89 0.25 11.76
C SER A 112 1.50 -0.51 10.59
N TYR A 113 0.83 -0.58 9.43
CA TYR A 113 1.41 -1.18 8.24
C TYR A 113 2.60 -0.38 7.69
N GLN A 114 2.52 0.96 7.69
CA GLN A 114 3.63 1.82 7.26
C GLN A 114 4.88 1.59 8.12
N VAL A 115 4.74 1.55 9.45
CA VAL A 115 5.85 1.24 10.36
C VAL A 115 6.44 -0.15 10.07
N GLY A 116 5.59 -1.15 9.80
CA GLY A 116 6.05 -2.48 9.39
C GLY A 116 6.82 -2.48 8.07
N VAL A 117 6.38 -1.68 7.08
CA VAL A 117 7.08 -1.51 5.80
C VAL A 117 8.46 -0.87 6.01
N ASP A 118 8.57 0.16 6.86
CA ASP A 118 9.85 0.80 7.17
C ASP A 118 10.82 -0.17 7.85
N ALA A 119 10.34 -0.92 8.83
CA ALA A 119 11.14 -1.93 9.53
C ALA A 119 11.66 -2.99 8.57
N ASN A 120 10.79 -3.56 7.74
CA ASN A 120 11.18 -4.56 6.73
C ASN A 120 12.15 -3.98 5.70
N THR A 121 11.91 -2.74 5.26
CA THR A 121 12.80 -2.05 4.32
C THR A 121 14.19 -1.89 4.91
N SER A 122 14.30 -1.46 6.18
CA SER A 122 15.57 -1.33 6.88
C SER A 122 16.31 -2.66 6.95
N ILE A 123 15.62 -3.72 7.37
CA ILE A 123 16.19 -5.08 7.49
C ILE A 123 16.66 -5.59 6.13
N CYS A 124 15.80 -5.53 5.09
CA CYS A 124 16.16 -6.01 3.75
C CYS A 124 17.36 -5.25 3.19
N ARG A 125 17.43 -3.93 3.39
CA ARG A 125 18.57 -3.13 2.95
C ARG A 125 19.85 -3.53 3.69
N GLY A 126 19.77 -3.75 5.00
CA GLY A 126 20.90 -4.25 5.79
C GLY A 126 21.38 -5.64 5.36
N GLN A 127 20.47 -6.55 5.02
CA GLN A 127 20.82 -7.88 4.51
C GLN A 127 21.49 -7.81 3.13
N LEU A 128 21.00 -6.94 2.23
CA LEU A 128 21.61 -6.72 0.93
C LEU A 128 23.01 -6.14 1.07
N ALA A 129 23.21 -5.15 1.95
CA ALA A 129 24.51 -4.57 2.24
C ALA A 129 25.48 -5.61 2.81
N ALA A 130 25.05 -6.41 3.78
CA ALA A 130 25.89 -7.46 4.37
C ALA A 130 26.29 -8.54 3.35
N ARG A 131 25.41 -8.87 2.40
CA ARG A 131 25.64 -9.94 1.42
C ARG A 131 26.37 -9.48 0.16
N TYR A 132 26.12 -8.26 -0.29
CA TYR A 132 26.56 -7.78 -1.61
C TYR A 132 27.36 -6.47 -1.55
N GLY A 133 27.50 -5.84 -0.38
CA GLY A 133 28.24 -4.58 -0.23
C GLY A 133 27.58 -3.37 -0.90
N VAL A 134 26.27 -3.43 -1.15
CA VAL A 134 25.45 -2.38 -1.77
C VAL A 134 24.61 -1.59 -0.78
#